data_AF-A0A812XVB6-F1
#
_entry.id   AF-A0A812XVB6-F1
#
_cell.length_a   1.000
_cell.length_b   1.000
_cell.length_c   1.000
_cell.angle_alpha   90.00
_cell.angle_beta   90.00
_cell.angle_gamma   90.00
#
_symmetry.space_group_name_H-M   'P 1'
#
loop_
_entity.id
_entity.type
_entity.pdbx_description
1 polymer ?
#
loop_
_entity_poly.entity_id
_entity_poly.type
_entity_poly.pdbx_seq_one_letter_code
_entity_poly.pdbx_strand_id
1 'polypeptide(L)'
;MAGLQVPRSDLSAWLKVWQSFKATMPQQGLDLMRSAVAPDVPLWGMMDPVLRGFSNLTGCHLYYTPPKYLPKDIGQQYYGNKSAFTFLRDPYDRAVNDFRAQVFGLDSVFTMNCRQNTSLREGHVERESEKYRNWYRTCDVNSYLRAELPKVLAGDIYRADCHFLPQAEYFENPFANTTAIDNRNLPESFNALMVERGYFNITMPHTIHNYVCNNISAYSLAEDVKALIRRVYARDFDLICNLFGYCDREEVTCLGQVPNMCGGKPGVNSTAFSANADKDVRSKYFPKWPCGKPGEAS
;
A
#
# COMPACT_ATOMS: atom_id res chain seq x y z
N MET A 1 5.61 6.65 1.69
CA MET A 1 6.30 6.72 2.99
C MET A 1 6.87 8.11 3.16
N ALA A 2 6.16 9.00 3.85
CA ALA A 2 6.74 10.28 4.22
C ALA A 2 7.77 10.09 5.32
N GLY A 3 8.88 10.83 5.22
CA GLY A 3 9.87 10.97 6.29
C GLY A 3 10.16 9.65 6.96
N LEU A 4 10.59 8.68 6.16
CA LEU A 4 10.95 7.34 6.59
C LEU A 4 11.64 7.47 7.95
N GLN A 5 11.03 6.88 8.98
CA GLN A 5 11.56 6.65 10.33
C GLN A 5 12.79 5.72 10.28
N VAL A 6 13.48 5.76 9.15
CA VAL A 6 14.66 5.01 8.88
C VAL A 6 15.70 5.55 9.82
N PRO A 7 16.52 4.67 10.36
CA PRO A 7 17.68 5.10 11.07
C PRO A 7 18.45 6.19 10.33
N ARG A 8 19.34 6.88 11.05
CA ARG A 8 20.43 7.61 10.39
C ARG A 8 21.06 6.69 9.32
N SER A 9 21.79 7.22 8.34
CA SER A 9 22.49 6.43 7.31
C SER A 9 23.52 5.39 7.84
N ASP A 10 23.44 5.05 9.12
CA ASP A 10 24.06 3.97 9.84
C ASP A 10 23.44 2.60 9.49
N LEU A 11 24.27 1.77 8.86
CA LEU A 11 23.99 0.37 8.54
C LEU A 11 23.58 -0.45 9.77
N SER A 12 24.12 -0.13 10.96
CA SER A 12 23.84 -0.88 12.19
C SER A 12 22.36 -0.83 12.58
N ALA A 13 21.74 0.33 12.38
CA ALA A 13 20.37 0.52 12.74
C ALA A 13 19.41 -0.01 11.67
N TRP A 14 19.80 0.00 10.40
CA TRP A 14 19.11 -0.76 9.36
C TRP A 14 19.09 -2.26 9.64
N LEU A 15 20.21 -2.82 10.11
CA LEU A 15 20.29 -4.22 10.50
C LEU A 15 19.32 -4.54 11.64
N LYS A 16 19.22 -3.66 12.66
CA LYS A 16 18.26 -3.81 13.76
C LYS A 16 16.81 -3.76 13.28
N VAL A 17 16.46 -2.85 12.37
CA VAL A 17 15.12 -2.81 11.75
C VAL A 17 14.83 -4.16 11.11
N TRP A 18 15.73 -4.67 10.27
CA TRP A 18 15.53 -5.96 9.60
C TRP A 18 15.45 -7.14 10.57
N GLN A 19 16.30 -7.18 11.60
CA GLN A 19 16.24 -8.17 12.66
C GLN A 19 14.91 -8.13 13.40
N SER A 20 14.32 -6.94 13.59
CA SER A 20 13.00 -6.82 14.24
C SER A 20 11.91 -7.59 13.48
N PHE A 21 11.98 -7.66 12.15
CA PHE A 21 11.01 -8.39 11.32
C PHE A 21 11.19 -9.90 11.39
N LYS A 22 12.32 -10.36 11.95
CA LYS A 22 12.60 -11.79 12.22
C LYS A 22 12.36 -12.18 13.67
N ALA A 23 12.04 -11.22 14.54
CA ALA A 23 11.75 -11.51 15.94
C ALA A 23 10.46 -12.34 16.04
N THR A 24 10.51 -13.43 16.79
CA THR A 24 9.34 -14.29 17.04
C THR A 24 8.41 -13.72 18.11
N MET A 25 8.95 -12.88 19.01
CA MET A 25 8.19 -12.22 20.07
C MET A 25 7.98 -10.74 19.75
N PRO A 26 6.74 -10.20 19.85
CA PRO A 26 6.47 -8.78 19.59
C PRO A 26 7.34 -7.81 20.41
N GLN A 27 7.58 -8.13 21.70
CA GLN A 27 8.40 -7.28 22.57
C GLN A 27 9.85 -7.21 22.10
N GLN A 28 10.45 -8.33 21.70
CA GLN A 28 11.81 -8.35 21.14
C GLN A 28 11.90 -7.52 19.86
N GLY A 29 10.90 -7.66 18.97
CA GLY A 29 10.80 -6.83 17.78
C GLY A 29 10.71 -5.34 18.14
N LEU A 30 9.99 -5.00 19.20
CA LEU A 30 9.78 -3.62 19.63
C LEU A 30 11.07 -3.03 20.19
N ASP A 31 11.79 -3.79 21.00
CA ASP A 31 13.08 -3.39 21.56
C ASP A 31 14.11 -3.13 20.45
N LEU A 32 14.18 -4.04 19.45
CA LEU A 32 15.03 -3.87 18.28
C LEU A 32 14.66 -2.60 17.49
N MET A 33 13.37 -2.40 17.21
CA MET A 33 12.87 -1.20 16.53
C MET A 33 13.21 0.09 17.29
N ARG A 34 12.96 0.11 18.61
CA ARG A 34 13.25 1.26 19.48
C ARG A 34 14.74 1.56 19.57
N SER A 35 15.59 0.56 19.50
CA SER A 35 17.05 0.74 19.46
C SER A 35 17.59 1.20 18.10
N ALA A 36 16.73 1.29 17.08
CA ALA A 36 17.08 1.69 15.71
C ALA A 36 16.54 3.08 15.32
N VAL A 37 15.54 3.59 16.04
CA VAL A 37 14.92 4.90 15.78
C VAL A 37 15.29 5.90 16.90
N ALA A 38 15.11 7.20 16.64
CA ALA A 38 15.30 8.19 17.69
C ALA A 38 14.29 8.00 18.84
N PRO A 39 14.66 8.37 20.09
CA PRO A 39 13.71 8.41 21.21
C PRO A 39 12.45 9.19 20.81
N ASP A 40 11.30 8.74 21.28
CA ASP A 40 9.99 9.39 21.09
C ASP A 40 9.44 9.44 19.65
N VAL A 41 10.15 8.88 18.66
CA VAL A 41 9.58 8.70 17.31
C VAL A 41 8.46 7.66 17.38
N PRO A 42 7.22 7.99 16.99
CA PRO A 42 6.13 7.01 16.97
C PRO A 42 6.42 5.96 15.89
N LEU A 43 6.25 4.67 16.19
CA LEU A 43 6.30 3.62 15.17
C LEU A 43 4.94 3.54 14.47
N TRP A 44 4.94 3.48 13.13
CA TRP A 44 3.71 3.45 12.34
C TRP A 44 3.57 2.18 11.52
N GLY A 45 2.33 1.68 11.42
CA GLY A 45 1.95 0.55 10.59
C GLY A 45 2.84 -0.66 10.87
N MET A 46 3.41 -1.23 9.80
CA MET A 46 4.27 -2.41 9.91
C MET A 46 5.57 -2.20 10.72
N MET A 47 5.96 -0.95 10.98
CA MET A 47 7.13 -0.67 11.82
C MET A 47 6.84 -0.91 13.30
N ASP A 48 5.56 -0.93 13.72
CA ASP A 48 5.16 -1.36 15.05
C ASP A 48 4.92 -2.88 15.08
N PRO A 49 5.74 -3.67 15.81
CA PRO A 49 5.63 -5.12 15.85
C PRO A 49 4.28 -5.64 16.34
N VAL A 50 3.54 -4.85 17.12
CA VAL A 50 2.20 -5.24 17.58
C VAL A 50 1.22 -5.44 16.42
N LEU A 51 1.46 -4.79 15.27
CA LEU A 51 0.61 -4.87 14.08
C LEU A 51 1.07 -5.91 13.06
N ARG A 52 2.18 -6.62 13.29
CA ARG A 52 2.74 -7.59 12.31
C ARG A 52 2.00 -8.93 12.29
N GLY A 53 1.10 -9.16 13.25
CA GLY A 53 0.22 -10.33 13.28
C GLY A 53 -0.89 -10.27 12.23
N PHE A 54 -1.78 -11.26 12.28
CA PHE A 54 -2.94 -11.37 11.40
C PHE A 54 -4.23 -11.13 12.17
N SER A 55 -5.21 -10.53 11.50
CA SER A 55 -6.58 -10.45 12.00
C SER A 55 -7.28 -11.79 11.82
N ASN A 56 -7.82 -12.34 12.90
CA ASN A 56 -8.68 -13.53 12.83
C ASN A 56 -10.01 -13.26 12.13
N LEU A 57 -10.41 -11.99 12.01
CA LEU A 57 -11.67 -11.58 11.38
C LEU A 57 -11.52 -11.40 9.88
N THR A 58 -10.45 -10.72 9.45
CA THR A 58 -10.25 -10.35 8.03
C THR A 58 -9.25 -11.25 7.30
N GLY A 59 -8.39 -11.97 8.02
CA GLY A 59 -7.28 -12.74 7.45
C GLY A 59 -6.09 -11.89 6.98
N CYS A 60 -6.21 -10.57 7.03
CA CYS A 60 -5.17 -9.61 6.62
C CYS A 60 -4.15 -9.40 7.74
N HIS A 61 -2.97 -8.88 7.41
CA HIS A 61 -2.07 -8.33 8.40
C HIS A 61 -2.76 -7.20 9.18
N LEU A 62 -2.47 -7.09 10.48
CA LEU A 62 -3.10 -6.07 11.33
C LEU A 62 -2.74 -4.65 10.89
N TYR A 63 -1.56 -4.42 10.29
CA TYR A 63 -1.20 -3.11 9.73
C TYR A 63 -1.94 -2.74 8.42
N TYR A 64 -2.62 -3.69 7.77
CA TYR A 64 -3.56 -3.43 6.67
C TYR A 64 -5.02 -3.54 7.11
N THR A 65 -5.31 -3.89 8.36
CA THR A 65 -6.67 -4.08 8.85
C THR A 65 -7.25 -2.75 9.32
N PRO A 66 -8.46 -2.37 8.89
CA PRO A 66 -9.12 -1.17 9.42
C PRO A 66 -9.25 -1.19 10.94
N PRO A 67 -9.16 -0.03 11.62
CA PRO A 67 -9.12 0.00 13.07
C PRO A 67 -10.31 -0.70 13.73
N LYS A 68 -11.54 -0.53 13.22
CA LYS A 68 -12.73 -1.22 13.76
C LYS A 68 -12.67 -2.75 13.77
N TYR A 69 -11.75 -3.36 13.02
CA TYR A 69 -11.55 -4.81 12.96
C TYR A 69 -10.31 -5.28 13.72
N LEU A 70 -9.58 -4.38 14.38
CA LEU A 70 -8.47 -4.77 15.25
C LEU A 70 -8.99 -5.36 16.57
N PRO A 71 -8.27 -6.34 17.14
CA PRO A 71 -8.48 -6.73 18.53
C PRO A 71 -8.40 -5.49 19.44
N LYS A 72 -9.31 -5.39 20.42
CA LYS A 72 -9.47 -4.19 21.24
C LYS A 72 -8.20 -3.81 21.99
N ASP A 73 -7.49 -4.78 22.53
CA ASP A 73 -6.21 -4.64 23.20
C ASP A 73 -5.12 -4.09 22.26
N ILE A 74 -5.02 -4.66 21.06
CA ILE A 74 -4.07 -4.21 20.03
C ILE A 74 -4.40 -2.79 19.55
N GLY A 75 -5.67 -2.50 19.27
CA GLY A 75 -6.13 -1.18 18.87
C GLY A 75 -5.88 -0.12 19.94
N GLN A 76 -6.17 -0.43 21.21
CA GLN A 76 -5.90 0.44 22.35
C GLN A 76 -4.41 0.66 22.58
N GLN A 77 -3.57 -0.38 22.42
CA GLN A 77 -2.13 -0.27 22.55
C GLN A 77 -1.52 0.60 21.43
N TYR A 78 -1.96 0.40 20.19
CA TYR A 78 -1.40 1.08 19.03
C TYR A 78 -1.90 2.52 18.89
N TYR A 79 -3.23 2.73 18.89
CA TYR A 79 -3.83 4.07 18.77
C TYR A 79 -3.86 4.78 20.12
N GLY A 80 -4.42 4.15 21.16
CA GLY A 80 -4.47 4.73 22.50
C GLY A 80 -5.07 6.13 22.54
N ASN A 81 -4.30 7.10 23.03
CA ASN A 81 -4.64 8.53 23.05
C ASN A 81 -4.00 9.31 21.89
N LYS A 82 -3.43 8.63 20.88
CA LYS A 82 -2.78 9.25 19.73
C LYS A 82 -3.84 9.69 18.71
N SER A 83 -3.53 10.73 17.95
CA SER A 83 -4.25 11.02 16.71
C SER A 83 -3.83 10.07 15.60
N ALA A 84 -4.78 9.68 14.76
CA ALA A 84 -4.52 8.91 13.55
C ALA A 84 -4.60 9.80 12.32
N PHE A 85 -3.97 9.36 11.23
CA PHE A 85 -4.21 9.91 9.90
C PHE A 85 -4.27 8.77 8.87
N THR A 86 -4.89 9.03 7.74
CA THR A 86 -5.00 8.06 6.65
C THR A 86 -4.92 8.78 5.31
N PHE A 87 -4.11 8.24 4.39
CA PHE A 87 -4.09 8.73 3.01
C PHE A 87 -5.37 8.30 2.33
N LEU A 88 -6.10 9.27 1.77
CA LEU A 88 -7.30 9.00 0.99
C LEU A 88 -6.99 9.27 -0.48
N ARG A 89 -6.88 8.18 -1.23
CA ARG A 89 -6.50 8.14 -2.63
C ARG A 89 -7.72 7.97 -3.52
N ASP A 90 -7.64 8.59 -4.70
CA ASP A 90 -8.60 8.39 -5.78
C ASP A 90 -8.80 6.89 -6.08
N PRO A 91 -10.04 6.37 -6.12
CA PRO A 91 -10.28 4.94 -6.28
C PRO A 91 -9.73 4.34 -7.58
N TYR A 92 -9.66 5.11 -8.67
CA TYR A 92 -9.09 4.63 -9.93
C TYR A 92 -7.57 4.46 -9.81
N ASP A 93 -6.90 5.48 -9.29
CA ASP A 93 -5.45 5.46 -9.10
C ASP A 93 -5.03 4.41 -8.06
N ARG A 94 -5.85 4.22 -7.03
CA ARG A 94 -5.69 3.14 -6.04
C ARG A 94 -5.72 1.77 -6.70
N ALA A 95 -6.76 1.45 -7.47
CA ALA A 95 -6.92 0.12 -8.09
C ALA A 95 -5.74 -0.23 -9.01
N VAL A 96 -5.21 0.76 -9.76
CA VAL A 96 -4.02 0.58 -10.60
C VAL A 96 -2.77 0.39 -9.75
N ASN A 97 -2.62 1.13 -8.65
CA ASN A 97 -1.50 0.97 -7.75
C ASN A 97 -1.49 -0.39 -7.04
N ASP A 98 -2.65 -0.90 -6.66
CA ASP A 98 -2.76 -2.24 -6.09
C ASP A 98 -2.32 -3.28 -7.11
N PHE A 99 -2.75 -3.19 -8.37
CA PHE A 99 -2.21 -4.04 -9.44
C PHE A 99 -0.68 -3.95 -9.53
N ARG A 100 -0.11 -2.73 -9.56
CA ARG A 100 1.35 -2.54 -9.60
C ARG A 100 2.06 -3.18 -8.40
N ALA A 101 1.49 -3.11 -7.21
CA ALA A 101 2.02 -3.80 -6.02
C ALA A 101 1.98 -5.32 -6.21
N GLN A 102 0.91 -5.86 -6.79
CA GLN A 102 0.82 -7.28 -7.11
C GLN A 102 1.80 -7.74 -8.20
N VAL A 103 2.10 -6.88 -9.19
CA VAL A 103 3.16 -7.16 -10.18
C VAL A 103 4.53 -7.16 -9.53
N PHE A 104 4.80 -6.22 -8.62
CA PHE A 104 6.05 -6.17 -7.86
C PHE A 104 6.26 -7.47 -7.06
N GLY A 105 5.17 -8.09 -6.59
CA GLY A 105 5.17 -9.45 -6.07
C GLY A 105 5.74 -9.60 -4.66
N LEU A 106 6.06 -8.47 -4.02
CA LEU A 106 6.44 -8.38 -2.61
C LEU A 106 5.34 -7.68 -1.85
N ASP A 107 4.97 -8.27 -0.73
CA ASP A 107 4.06 -7.68 0.26
C ASP A 107 4.70 -6.43 0.88
N SER A 108 5.97 -6.55 1.29
CA SER A 108 6.77 -5.42 1.73
C SER A 108 8.27 -5.64 1.57
N VAL A 109 9.00 -4.54 1.39
CA VAL A 109 10.48 -4.52 1.36
C VAL A 109 11.12 -4.99 2.67
N PHE A 110 10.39 -4.99 3.78
CA PHE A 110 10.93 -5.40 5.08
C PHE A 110 10.68 -6.87 5.41
N THR A 111 9.55 -7.43 4.98
CA THR A 111 9.21 -8.84 5.22
C THR A 111 9.78 -9.75 4.13
N MET A 112 10.01 -9.20 2.93
CA MET A 112 10.35 -9.98 1.73
C MET A 112 9.32 -11.08 1.46
N ASN A 113 8.12 -10.98 2.06
CA ASN A 113 7.06 -11.95 1.86
C ASN A 113 6.58 -11.83 0.42
N CYS A 114 6.61 -12.95 -0.28
CA CYS A 114 6.12 -12.99 -1.65
C CYS A 114 4.61 -12.97 -1.67
N ARG A 115 4.03 -12.36 -2.71
CA ARG A 115 2.58 -12.43 -2.99
C ARG A 115 2.03 -13.84 -2.87
N GLN A 116 2.81 -14.85 -3.27
CA GLN A 116 2.43 -16.25 -3.14
C GLN A 116 2.10 -16.67 -1.69
N ASN A 117 2.83 -16.19 -0.69
CA ASN A 117 2.55 -16.50 0.71
C ASN A 117 1.21 -15.88 1.14
N THR A 118 0.94 -14.65 0.73
CA THR A 118 -0.36 -13.98 0.90
C THR A 118 -1.48 -14.77 0.21
N SER A 119 -1.30 -15.15 -1.05
CA SER A 119 -2.26 -15.96 -1.81
C SER A 119 -2.53 -17.32 -1.16
N LEU A 120 -1.52 -18.00 -0.62
CA LEU A 120 -1.68 -19.26 0.11
C LEU A 120 -2.44 -19.06 1.43
N ARG A 121 -2.06 -18.07 2.23
CA ARG A 121 -2.68 -17.75 3.51
C ARG A 121 -4.17 -17.42 3.35
N GLU A 122 -4.49 -16.64 2.33
CA GLU A 122 -5.87 -16.16 2.06
C GLU A 122 -6.69 -17.15 1.25
N GLY A 123 -6.12 -18.29 0.84
CA GLY A 123 -6.80 -19.26 0.00
C GLY A 123 -7.08 -18.77 -1.44
N HIS A 124 -6.33 -17.77 -1.90
CA HIS A 124 -6.45 -17.16 -3.23
C HIS A 124 -5.36 -17.64 -4.20
N VAL A 125 -5.07 -18.94 -4.19
CA VAL A 125 -3.99 -19.55 -4.99
C VAL A 125 -4.17 -19.41 -6.50
N GLU A 126 -5.39 -19.10 -6.97
CA GLU A 126 -5.65 -18.82 -8.38
C GLU A 126 -4.88 -17.59 -8.89
N ARG A 127 -4.48 -16.68 -7.99
CA ARG A 127 -3.66 -15.49 -8.31
C ARG A 127 -2.23 -15.86 -8.72
N GLU A 128 -1.83 -17.11 -8.49
CA GLU A 128 -0.55 -17.67 -8.90
C GLU A 128 -0.66 -18.51 -10.20
N SER A 129 -1.86 -18.59 -10.80
CA SER A 129 -2.07 -19.26 -12.08
C SER A 129 -1.35 -18.56 -13.23
N GLU A 130 -1.10 -19.28 -14.33
CA GLU A 130 -0.47 -18.70 -15.52
C GLU A 130 -1.25 -17.51 -16.09
N LYS A 131 -2.57 -17.52 -15.95
CA LYS A 131 -3.44 -16.42 -16.37
C LYS A 131 -3.06 -15.11 -15.67
N TYR A 132 -2.92 -15.11 -14.34
CA TYR A 132 -2.51 -13.93 -13.58
C TYR A 132 -1.06 -13.55 -13.85
N ARG A 133 -0.16 -14.54 -13.92
CA ARG A 133 1.25 -14.30 -14.27
C ARG A 133 1.40 -13.61 -15.62
N ASN A 134 0.57 -13.98 -16.60
CA ASN A 134 0.57 -13.32 -17.89
C ASN A 134 0.17 -11.85 -17.76
N TRP A 135 -0.91 -11.53 -17.04
CA TRP A 135 -1.31 -10.14 -16.81
C TRP A 135 -0.24 -9.31 -16.11
N TYR A 136 0.45 -9.89 -15.11
CA TYR A 136 1.57 -9.21 -14.46
C TYR A 136 2.73 -8.97 -15.42
N ARG A 137 3.04 -9.93 -16.29
CA ARG A 137 4.11 -9.83 -17.29
C ARG A 137 3.80 -8.76 -18.34
N THR A 138 2.55 -8.65 -18.77
CA THR A 138 2.10 -7.73 -19.82
C THR A 138 1.51 -6.43 -19.31
N CYS A 139 1.52 -6.21 -17.98
CA CYS A 139 0.88 -5.06 -17.33
C CYS A 139 -0.61 -4.88 -17.70
N ASP A 140 -1.33 -5.99 -17.91
CA ASP A 140 -2.76 -5.97 -18.28
C ASP A 140 -3.65 -5.77 -17.05
N VAL A 141 -3.69 -4.52 -16.57
CA VAL A 141 -4.47 -4.10 -15.40
C VAL A 141 -5.98 -4.30 -15.61
N ASN A 142 -6.46 -4.16 -16.85
CA ASN A 142 -7.90 -4.29 -17.12
C ASN A 142 -8.36 -5.74 -16.97
N SER A 143 -7.65 -6.71 -17.53
CA SER A 143 -8.00 -8.12 -17.35
C SER A 143 -7.88 -8.57 -15.89
N TYR A 144 -6.87 -8.06 -15.17
CA TYR A 144 -6.73 -8.29 -13.73
C TYR A 144 -7.95 -7.76 -12.94
N LEU A 145 -8.30 -6.49 -13.10
CA LEU A 145 -9.41 -5.88 -12.35
C LEU A 145 -10.78 -6.45 -12.73
N ARG A 146 -10.99 -6.83 -14.00
CA ARG A 146 -12.21 -7.57 -14.41
C ARG A 146 -12.36 -8.90 -13.68
N ALA A 147 -11.26 -9.54 -13.28
CA ALA A 147 -11.30 -10.81 -12.58
C ALA A 147 -11.44 -10.66 -11.06
N GLU A 148 -10.92 -9.56 -10.49
CA GLU A 148 -10.86 -9.37 -9.04
C GLU A 148 -12.06 -8.60 -8.49
N LEU A 149 -12.46 -7.48 -9.12
CA LEU A 149 -13.52 -6.61 -8.59
C LEU A 149 -14.89 -7.29 -8.47
N PRO A 150 -15.31 -8.20 -9.39
CA PRO A 150 -16.55 -8.95 -9.19
C PRO A 150 -16.54 -9.85 -7.94
N LYS A 151 -15.37 -10.35 -7.52
CA LYS A 151 -15.26 -11.16 -6.28
C LYS A 151 -15.47 -10.29 -5.05
N VAL A 152 -14.94 -9.07 -5.07
CA VAL A 152 -15.17 -8.07 -4.01
C VAL A 152 -16.66 -7.75 -3.90
N LEU A 153 -17.34 -7.52 -5.03
CA LEU A 153 -18.79 -7.31 -5.06
C LEU A 153 -19.59 -8.53 -4.57
N ALA A 154 -19.03 -9.74 -4.68
CA ALA A 154 -19.61 -10.97 -4.17
C ALA A 154 -19.31 -11.24 -2.69
N GLY A 155 -18.59 -10.34 -2.01
CA GLY A 155 -18.31 -10.40 -0.57
C GLY A 155 -16.86 -10.75 -0.21
N ASP A 156 -15.98 -11.06 -1.18
CA ASP A 156 -14.55 -11.30 -0.97
C ASP A 156 -13.78 -9.97 -0.82
N ILE A 157 -14.15 -9.18 0.20
CA ILE A 157 -13.67 -7.80 0.39
C ILE A 157 -12.28 -7.69 1.02
N TYR A 158 -11.80 -8.74 1.69
CA TYR A 158 -10.49 -8.77 2.36
C TYR A 158 -9.37 -9.32 1.48
N ARG A 159 -9.67 -9.56 0.20
CA ARG A 159 -8.78 -10.12 -0.78
C ARG A 159 -7.47 -9.33 -0.93
N ALA A 160 -6.39 -10.08 -1.17
CA ALA A 160 -5.06 -9.54 -1.42
C ALA A 160 -4.57 -8.69 -0.25
N ASP A 161 -4.63 -9.23 0.96
CA ASP A 161 -4.23 -8.57 2.20
C ASP A 161 -4.98 -7.28 2.49
N CYS A 162 -6.31 -7.31 2.28
CA CYS A 162 -7.18 -6.14 2.40
C CYS A 162 -6.89 -5.01 1.40
N HIS A 163 -6.06 -5.21 0.37
CA HIS A 163 -5.78 -4.16 -0.61
C HIS A 163 -7.04 -3.71 -1.37
N PHE A 164 -8.01 -4.60 -1.60
CA PHE A 164 -9.27 -4.25 -2.26
C PHE A 164 -10.33 -3.61 -1.37
N LEU A 165 -10.11 -3.53 -0.06
CA LEU A 165 -11.10 -3.04 0.90
C LEU A 165 -11.30 -1.52 0.78
N PRO A 166 -12.52 -0.96 0.67
CA PRO A 166 -12.71 0.48 0.55
C PRO A 166 -11.99 1.29 1.65
N GLN A 167 -11.36 2.41 1.27
CA GLN A 167 -10.64 3.30 2.20
C GLN A 167 -11.57 3.87 3.27
N ALA A 168 -12.86 4.04 2.97
CA ALA A 168 -13.85 4.49 3.94
C ALA A 168 -13.88 3.63 5.21
N GLU A 169 -13.54 2.34 5.12
CA GLU A 169 -13.47 1.43 6.27
C GLU A 169 -12.40 1.88 7.30
N TYR A 170 -11.32 2.53 6.87
CA TYR A 170 -10.22 3.00 7.74
C TYR A 170 -10.55 4.31 8.47
N PHE A 171 -11.61 5.01 8.06
CA PHE A 171 -12.10 6.22 8.74
C PHE A 171 -13.08 5.90 9.88
N GLU A 172 -13.59 4.67 9.94
CA GLU A 172 -14.40 4.17 11.04
C GLU A 172 -13.49 3.68 12.18
N ASN A 173 -12.78 4.61 12.82
CA ASN A 173 -11.79 4.30 13.84
C ASN A 173 -12.38 4.46 15.26
N PRO A 174 -12.64 3.38 16.02
CA PRO A 174 -13.18 3.48 17.37
C PRO A 174 -12.12 3.89 18.42
N PHE A 175 -10.84 3.95 18.04
CA PHE A 175 -9.74 4.22 18.96
C PHE A 175 -9.15 5.62 18.83
N ALA A 176 -9.33 6.28 17.69
CA ALA A 176 -8.77 7.61 17.46
C ALA A 176 -9.54 8.37 16.37
N ASN A 177 -9.54 9.70 16.48
CA ASN A 177 -9.96 10.55 15.36
C ASN A 177 -8.92 10.43 14.23
N THR A 178 -9.41 10.13 13.03
CA THR A 178 -8.58 9.98 11.82
C THR A 178 -8.63 11.27 10.99
N THR A 179 -7.47 11.88 10.77
CA THR A 179 -7.33 13.01 9.83
C THR A 179 -7.05 12.49 8.42
N ALA A 180 -7.79 12.96 7.43
CA ALA A 180 -7.57 12.56 6.04
C ALA A 180 -6.40 13.34 5.42
N ILE A 181 -5.52 12.64 4.73
CA ILE A 181 -4.49 13.25 3.88
C ILE A 181 -4.95 13.12 2.44
N ASP A 182 -5.17 14.26 1.78
CA ASP A 182 -5.52 14.29 0.37
C ASP A 182 -4.34 13.79 -0.47
N ASN A 183 -4.52 12.62 -1.08
CA ASN A 183 -3.47 12.04 -1.89
C ASN A 183 -3.21 12.85 -3.17
N ARG A 184 -4.22 13.52 -3.73
CA ARG A 184 -4.08 14.31 -4.97
C ARG A 184 -3.11 15.48 -4.77
N ASN A 185 -3.13 16.08 -3.58
CA ASN A 185 -2.27 17.19 -3.17
C ASN A 185 -1.03 16.76 -2.36
N LEU A 186 -0.45 15.58 -2.65
CA LEU A 186 0.87 15.23 -2.09
C LEU A 186 1.99 16.01 -2.79
N PRO A 187 3.13 16.28 -2.11
CA PRO A 187 3.39 16.04 -0.70
C PRO A 187 2.78 17.12 0.23
N GLU A 188 2.17 18.17 -0.31
CA GLU A 188 1.73 19.35 0.43
C GLU A 188 0.75 19.03 1.56
N SER A 189 -0.28 18.21 1.30
CA SER A 189 -1.28 17.81 2.30
C SER A 189 -0.67 17.07 3.49
N PHE A 190 0.29 16.17 3.23
CA PHE A 190 1.00 15.45 4.28
C PHE A 190 1.90 16.39 5.08
N ASN A 191 2.70 17.22 4.39
CA ASN A 191 3.65 18.14 5.04
C ASN A 191 2.91 19.17 5.90
N ALA A 192 1.77 19.67 5.43
CA ALA A 192 0.91 20.57 6.19
C ALA A 192 0.45 19.93 7.51
N LEU A 193 -0.01 18.67 7.47
CA LEU A 193 -0.40 17.94 8.67
C LEU A 193 0.78 17.73 9.63
N MET A 194 1.98 17.40 9.12
CA MET A 194 3.15 17.24 10.00
C MET A 194 3.52 18.55 10.70
N VAL A 195 3.48 19.68 9.98
CA VAL A 195 3.73 21.01 10.57
C VAL A 195 2.67 21.35 11.62
N GLU A 196 1.37 21.14 11.32
CA GLU A 196 0.26 21.34 12.26
C GLU A 196 0.48 20.57 13.57
N ARG A 197 1.03 19.35 13.49
CA ARG A 197 1.27 18.47 14.64
C ARG A 197 2.63 18.67 15.31
N GLY A 198 3.40 19.68 14.91
CA GLY A 198 4.70 20.00 15.49
C GLY A 198 5.87 19.11 15.01
N TYR A 199 5.67 18.33 13.96
CA TYR A 199 6.68 17.46 13.35
C TYR A 199 7.44 18.16 12.21
N PHE A 200 8.07 19.30 12.51
CA PHE A 200 8.73 20.15 11.49
C PHE A 200 9.87 19.46 10.72
N ASN A 201 10.45 18.40 11.28
CA ASN A 201 11.52 17.61 10.66
C ASN A 201 11.01 16.40 9.86
N ILE A 202 9.71 16.14 9.84
CA ILE A 202 9.09 15.06 9.08
C ILE A 202 8.47 15.65 7.82
N THR A 203 9.09 15.38 6.68
CA THR A 203 8.58 15.79 5.37
C THR A 203 8.51 14.59 4.43
N MET A 204 7.72 14.70 3.36
CA MET A 204 7.70 13.73 2.26
C MET A 204 8.43 14.31 1.04
N PRO A 205 9.78 14.41 1.05
CA PRO A 205 10.51 15.01 -0.07
C PRO A 205 10.45 14.13 -1.32
N HIS A 206 10.38 12.81 -1.12
CA HIS A 206 10.33 11.82 -2.18
C HIS A 206 9.31 10.74 -1.83
N THR A 207 8.44 10.42 -2.78
CA THR A 207 7.50 9.31 -2.66
C THR A 207 8.09 8.08 -3.32
N ILE A 208 8.46 7.10 -2.50
CA ILE A 208 8.73 5.74 -2.97
C ILE A 208 7.43 5.20 -3.56
N HIS A 209 7.47 4.81 -4.82
CA HIS A 209 6.34 4.22 -5.53
C HIS A 209 6.81 2.96 -6.27
N ASN A 210 5.85 2.09 -6.60
CA ASN A 210 6.10 0.93 -7.44
C ASN A 210 6.57 1.39 -8.82
N TYR A 211 7.74 0.94 -9.23
CA TYR A 211 8.34 1.35 -10.50
C TYR A 211 8.10 0.33 -11.63
N VAL A 212 7.30 -0.71 -11.37
CA VAL A 212 6.91 -1.73 -12.34
C VAL A 212 5.55 -1.36 -12.95
N CYS A 213 5.40 -1.56 -14.26
CA CYS A 213 4.22 -1.14 -15.01
C CYS A 213 3.95 0.37 -14.90
N ASN A 214 5.01 1.17 -15.05
CA ASN A 214 4.96 2.63 -15.00
C ASN A 214 4.24 3.27 -16.21
N ASN A 215 3.98 2.49 -17.26
CA ASN A 215 3.30 2.93 -18.47
C ASN A 215 1.76 2.91 -18.37
N ILE A 216 1.19 2.38 -17.28
CA ILE A 216 -0.27 2.37 -17.03
C ILE A 216 -0.64 3.30 -15.88
N SER A 217 -1.83 3.89 -15.89
CA SER A 217 -2.40 4.66 -14.76
C SER A 217 -3.92 4.56 -14.77
N ALA A 218 -4.62 5.36 -13.96
CA ALA A 218 -6.08 5.49 -14.03
C ALA A 218 -6.60 5.81 -15.46
N TYR A 219 -5.79 6.51 -16.27
CA TYR A 219 -6.12 6.81 -17.66
C TYR A 219 -6.07 5.59 -18.60
N SER A 220 -5.44 4.49 -18.18
CA SER A 220 -5.35 3.24 -18.95
C SER A 220 -6.52 2.29 -18.70
N LEU A 221 -7.43 2.64 -17.79
CA LEU A 221 -8.58 1.80 -17.44
C LEU A 221 -9.66 1.89 -18.52
N ALA A 222 -10.19 0.73 -18.90
CA ALA A 222 -11.36 0.63 -19.77
C ALA A 222 -12.64 1.06 -19.02
N GLU A 223 -13.64 1.57 -19.74
CA GLU A 223 -14.86 2.11 -19.13
C GLU A 223 -15.64 1.07 -18.32
N ASP A 224 -15.67 -0.19 -18.76
CA ASP A 224 -16.32 -1.26 -18.00
C ASP A 224 -15.61 -1.55 -16.67
N VAL A 225 -14.28 -1.44 -16.63
CA VAL A 225 -13.49 -1.55 -15.41
C VAL A 225 -13.71 -0.35 -14.50
N LYS A 226 -13.75 0.87 -15.05
CA LYS A 226 -14.07 2.07 -14.27
C LYS A 226 -15.46 1.96 -13.63
N ALA A 227 -16.44 1.41 -14.34
CA ALA A 227 -17.76 1.15 -13.78
C ALA A 227 -17.73 0.15 -12.61
N LEU A 228 -16.90 -0.90 -12.67
CA LEU A 228 -16.68 -1.82 -11.54
C LEU A 228 -16.04 -1.10 -10.35
N ILE A 229 -15.03 -0.26 -10.58
CA ILE A 229 -14.36 0.54 -9.53
C ILE A 229 -15.36 1.47 -8.85
N ARG A 230 -16.18 2.20 -9.60
CA ARG A 230 -17.25 3.06 -9.04
C ARG A 230 -18.22 2.31 -8.14
N ARG A 231 -18.51 1.04 -8.44
CA ARG A 231 -19.38 0.20 -7.61
C ARG A 231 -18.70 -0.29 -6.35
N VAL A 232 -17.49 -0.84 -6.46
CA VAL A 232 -16.73 -1.36 -5.32
C VAL A 232 -16.37 -0.25 -4.33
N TYR A 233 -15.93 0.89 -4.85
CA TYR A 233 -15.40 1.99 -4.05
C TYR A 233 -16.36 3.18 -3.96
N ALA A 234 -17.67 2.96 -4.10
CA ALA A 234 -18.68 4.03 -4.05
C ALA A 234 -18.54 4.91 -2.78
N ARG A 235 -18.30 4.27 -1.63
CA ARG A 235 -18.09 4.94 -0.34
C ARG A 235 -16.82 5.80 -0.32
N ASP A 236 -15.77 5.40 -1.03
CA ASP A 236 -14.53 6.17 -1.11
C ASP A 236 -14.76 7.45 -1.92
N PHE A 237 -15.52 7.38 -3.02
CA PHE A 237 -15.92 8.57 -3.79
C PHE A 237 -16.75 9.54 -2.95
N ASP A 238 -17.73 9.04 -2.20
CA ASP A 238 -18.53 9.87 -1.28
C ASP A 238 -17.66 10.53 -0.22
N LEU A 239 -16.75 9.77 0.38
CA LEU A 239 -15.84 10.28 1.39
C LEU A 239 -14.92 11.37 0.83
N ILE A 240 -14.38 11.19 -0.38
CA ILE A 240 -13.54 12.17 -1.06
C ILE A 240 -14.31 13.45 -1.37
N CYS A 241 -15.54 13.35 -1.89
CA CYS A 241 -16.39 14.51 -2.14
C CYS A 241 -16.67 15.27 -0.84
N ASN A 242 -17.01 14.57 0.24
CA ASN A 242 -17.32 15.18 1.52
C ASN A 242 -16.12 15.88 2.18
N LEU A 243 -14.93 15.29 2.07
CA LEU A 243 -13.73 15.80 2.75
C LEU A 243 -12.97 16.86 1.94
N PHE A 244 -12.95 16.73 0.61
CA PHE A 244 -12.09 17.55 -0.26
C PHE A 244 -12.85 18.28 -1.38
N GLY A 245 -14.15 18.04 -1.55
CA GLY A 245 -14.96 18.68 -2.59
C GLY A 245 -14.79 18.08 -3.99
N TYR A 246 -14.04 16.98 -4.15
CA TYR A 246 -13.90 16.30 -5.44
C TYR A 246 -15.08 15.35 -5.66
N CYS A 247 -16.14 15.87 -6.28
CA CYS A 247 -17.42 15.17 -6.40
C CYS A 247 -17.69 14.53 -7.76
N ASP A 248 -16.84 14.78 -8.76
CA ASP A 248 -16.92 14.09 -10.04
C ASP A 248 -16.38 12.65 -9.90
N ARG A 249 -17.29 11.68 -9.95
CA ARG A 249 -16.95 10.26 -9.87
C ARG A 249 -16.39 9.69 -11.17
N GLU A 250 -16.48 10.41 -12.28
CA GLU A 250 -15.91 10.00 -13.57
C GLU A 250 -14.52 10.59 -13.81
N GLU A 251 -14.15 11.62 -13.03
CA GLU A 251 -12.81 12.20 -13.05
C GLU A 251 -11.77 11.13 -12.72
N VAL A 252 -10.84 10.93 -13.66
CA VAL A 252 -9.64 10.12 -13.43
C VAL A 252 -8.48 11.03 -13.07
N THR A 253 -7.78 10.68 -12.00
CA THR A 253 -6.60 11.43 -11.54
C THR A 253 -5.37 10.53 -11.46
N CYS A 254 -4.20 11.17 -11.38
CA CYS A 254 -2.93 10.53 -11.12
C CYS A 254 -2.01 11.52 -10.40
N LEU A 255 -1.03 11.03 -9.65
CA LEU A 255 -0.07 11.85 -8.94
C LEU A 255 1.01 12.40 -9.89
N GLY A 256 0.73 13.50 -10.58
CA GLY A 256 1.64 14.11 -11.57
C GLY A 256 3.01 14.54 -11.01
N GLN A 257 3.05 14.83 -9.73
CA GLN A 257 4.23 15.18 -8.95
C GLN A 257 5.10 13.97 -8.58
N VAL A 258 4.55 12.76 -8.63
CA VAL A 258 5.31 11.53 -8.40
C VAL A 258 5.75 11.00 -9.77
N PRO A 259 7.07 10.96 -10.04
CA PRO A 259 7.58 10.48 -11.32
C PRO A 259 6.94 9.13 -11.69
N ASN A 260 6.60 8.94 -12.97
CA ASN A 260 6.09 7.68 -13.51
C ASN A 260 4.73 7.17 -12.98
N MET A 261 3.99 7.95 -12.19
CA MET A 261 2.66 7.56 -11.72
C MET A 261 1.55 7.82 -12.76
N CYS A 262 1.80 8.67 -13.74
CA CYS A 262 0.82 9.11 -14.74
C CYS A 262 1.00 8.47 -16.13
N GLY A 263 1.54 7.25 -16.22
CA GLY A 263 1.70 6.55 -17.49
C GLY A 263 0.37 6.37 -18.23
N GLY A 264 0.34 6.60 -19.54
CA GLY A 264 -0.88 6.48 -20.34
C GLY A 264 -1.84 7.68 -20.25
N LYS A 265 -1.51 8.71 -19.45
CA LYS A 265 -2.24 9.98 -19.49
C LYS A 265 -2.05 10.67 -20.85
N PRO A 266 -3.11 11.15 -21.53
CA PRO A 266 -2.98 11.89 -22.78
C PRO A 266 -2.04 13.09 -22.64
N GLY A 267 -1.14 13.27 -23.62
CA GLY A 267 -0.15 14.36 -23.62
C GLY A 267 1.08 14.12 -22.74
N VAL A 268 1.13 13.05 -21.94
CA VAL A 268 2.34 12.66 -21.21
C VAL A 268 3.16 11.71 -22.08
N ASN A 269 4.34 12.16 -22.51
CA ASN A 269 5.25 11.31 -23.29
C ASN A 269 5.83 10.18 -22.42
N SER A 270 5.18 9.02 -22.43
CA SER A 270 5.59 7.83 -21.67
C SER A 270 6.86 7.18 -22.22
N THR A 271 7.22 7.42 -23.48
CA THR A 271 8.40 6.79 -24.11
C THR A 271 9.73 7.29 -23.55
N ALA A 272 9.78 8.53 -23.04
CA ALA A 272 10.97 9.08 -22.42
C ALA A 272 11.36 8.35 -21.12
N PHE A 273 10.41 7.67 -20.48
CA PHE A 273 10.59 7.07 -19.15
C PHE A 273 10.76 5.55 -19.17
N SER A 274 10.19 4.85 -20.16
CA SER A 274 10.12 3.38 -20.19
C SER A 274 11.39 2.69 -20.69
N ALA A 275 12.17 3.30 -21.59
CA ALA A 275 13.23 2.57 -22.30
C ALA A 275 14.47 2.26 -21.44
N ASN A 276 14.85 3.14 -20.51
CA ASN A 276 16.08 2.97 -19.71
C ASN A 276 15.83 2.40 -18.31
N ALA A 277 14.68 2.64 -17.69
CA ALA A 277 14.38 2.12 -16.36
C ALA A 277 14.07 0.62 -16.37
N ASP A 278 13.34 0.12 -17.37
CA ASP A 278 12.74 -1.22 -17.28
C ASP A 278 13.74 -2.35 -17.60
N LYS A 279 14.72 -2.11 -18.48
CA LYS A 279 15.75 -3.12 -18.82
C LYS A 279 16.86 -3.21 -17.77
N ASP A 280 17.31 -2.07 -17.24
CA ASP A 280 18.41 -2.03 -16.29
C ASP A 280 17.93 -2.37 -14.87
N VAL A 281 16.73 -1.92 -14.47
CA VAL A 281 16.25 -2.18 -13.10
C VAL A 281 15.89 -3.65 -12.90
N ARG A 282 15.24 -4.28 -13.89
CA ARG A 282 14.82 -5.69 -13.80
C ARG A 282 16.00 -6.67 -13.73
N SER A 283 17.10 -6.38 -14.43
CA SER A 283 18.29 -7.25 -14.39
C SER A 283 19.19 -6.96 -13.18
N LYS A 284 19.27 -5.70 -12.74
CA LYS A 284 20.22 -5.24 -11.71
C LYS A 284 19.66 -5.28 -10.29
N TYR A 285 18.37 -4.98 -10.11
CA TYR A 285 17.71 -4.96 -8.80
C TYR A 285 16.71 -6.10 -8.62
N PHE A 286 16.48 -6.92 -9.65
CA PHE A 286 15.79 -8.22 -9.51
C PHE A 286 16.66 -9.40 -9.92
N PRO A 287 17.79 -9.66 -9.22
CA PRO A 287 18.28 -11.03 -9.17
C PRO A 287 17.10 -11.88 -8.68
N LYS A 288 16.82 -13.01 -9.35
CA LYS A 288 15.75 -13.98 -9.04
C LYS A 288 15.29 -13.84 -7.59
N TRP A 289 14.27 -13.02 -7.34
CA TRP A 289 13.90 -12.70 -5.95
C TRP A 289 13.52 -14.02 -5.28
N PRO A 290 13.81 -14.17 -3.97
CA PRO A 290 13.72 -15.44 -3.26
C PRO A 290 12.29 -15.92 -3.01
N CYS A 291 11.34 -15.53 -3.86
CA CYS A 291 10.13 -16.30 -4.10
C CYS A 291 10.55 -17.63 -4.75
N GLY A 292 11.22 -18.46 -3.94
CA GLY A 292 11.63 -19.81 -4.29
C GLY A 292 10.42 -20.60 -4.74
N LYS A 293 10.65 -21.72 -5.42
CA LYS A 293 9.54 -22.59 -5.78
C LYS A 293 8.80 -22.97 -4.50
N PRO A 294 7.46 -22.98 -4.48
CA PRO A 294 6.70 -23.48 -3.35
C PRO A 294 7.22 -24.88 -2.98
N GLY A 295 7.77 -25.04 -1.77
CA GLY A 295 8.36 -26.28 -1.28
C GLY A 295 9.89 -26.30 -1.13
N GLU A 296 10.61 -25.24 -1.51
CA GLU A 296 12.07 -25.11 -1.29
C GLU A 296 12.44 -24.27 -0.05
N ALA A 297 11.53 -24.12 0.91
CA ALA A 297 11.84 -23.47 2.18
C ALA A 297 12.40 -24.50 3.18
N SER A 298 13.67 -24.28 3.52
CA SER A 298 14.48 -24.90 4.58
C SER A 298 13.79 -25.06 5.93
#